data_AF-A0A1B8YB09-F1
#
_entry.id   AF-A0A1B8YB09-F1
#
_cell.length_a   1.000
_cell.length_b   1.000
_cell.length_c   1.000
_cell.angle_alpha   90.00
_cell.angle_beta   90.00
_cell.angle_gamma   90.00
#
_symmetry.space_group_name_H-M   'P 1'
#
loop_
_entity.id
_entity.type
_entity.pdbx_description
1 polymer ?
#
loop_
_entity_poly.entity_id
_entity_poly.type
_entity_poly.pdbx_seq_one_letter_code
_entity_poly.pdbx_strand_id
1 'polypeptide(L)'
;MAPDYTDMNDPRPIFDWQQVIRKKGIVYVGLDALSDAEVASAVGNSMFADLVSVAGHIYKFGLDDGLPESKTRKLPISLHCDEFNELMGDEFIPLINKGGGAGIEVTAYTQTLSDIEARIGSSAKAAQVTGNFNTLVMLRVRENNTAELLTRQLPEVEVYTKTLVSGITDISSPEQGSHFTSNTQDRVSTIRTPLITPAEVINLPKGQAFALLEGGRLWKIRMPLPAADDDDLMPASLQKIADDMRKHYRTSESWWSGSAMPDDRQVDLDAVLKTAVLTDDSDMEMVDNGTSEN
;
A
#
# COMPACT_ATOMS: atom_id res chain seq x y z
N MET A 1 -22.58 18.92 11.11
CA MET A 1 -22.84 20.37 11.03
C MET A 1 -21.70 21.02 10.26
N ALA A 2 -21.96 21.58 9.08
CA ALA A 2 -20.99 22.36 8.30
C ALA A 2 -20.86 23.80 8.85
N PRO A 3 -19.76 24.52 8.56
CA PRO A 3 -19.65 25.96 8.83
C PRO A 3 -20.78 26.72 8.15
N ASP A 4 -21.32 27.75 8.80
CA ASP A 4 -22.28 28.64 8.17
C ASP A 4 -21.53 29.71 7.35
N TYR A 5 -21.56 29.57 6.03
CA TYR A 5 -20.93 30.52 5.10
C TYR A 5 -21.49 31.94 5.20
N THR A 6 -22.64 32.12 5.84
CA THR A 6 -23.32 33.41 6.01
C THR A 6 -23.16 34.01 7.40
N ASP A 7 -22.66 33.24 8.38
CA ASP A 7 -22.35 33.73 9.72
C ASP A 7 -20.88 34.14 9.83
N MET A 8 -20.63 35.45 9.79
CA MET A 8 -19.30 36.03 9.95
C MET A 8 -18.68 35.82 11.33
N ASN A 9 -19.46 35.35 12.33
CA ASN A 9 -18.96 35.04 13.67
C ASN A 9 -18.78 33.54 13.91
N ASP A 10 -19.02 32.69 12.90
CA ASP A 10 -18.74 31.26 13.03
C ASP A 10 -17.22 31.05 13.15
N PRO A 11 -16.72 30.59 14.31
CA PRO A 11 -15.28 30.46 14.52
C PRO A 11 -14.67 29.27 13.76
N ARG A 12 -15.50 28.46 13.08
CA ARG A 12 -15.04 27.27 12.36
C ARG A 12 -14.36 27.68 11.04
N PRO A 13 -13.11 27.25 10.80
CA PRO A 13 -12.38 27.63 9.58
C PRO A 13 -13.04 27.05 8.34
N ILE A 14 -13.21 27.88 7.32
CA ILE A 14 -13.63 27.48 5.97
C ILE A 14 -12.37 27.42 5.10
N PHE A 15 -12.16 26.30 4.41
CA PHE A 15 -11.09 26.12 3.45
C PHE A 15 -11.61 25.42 2.21
N ASP A 16 -10.89 25.58 1.10
CA ASP A 16 -11.13 24.84 -0.15
C ASP A 16 -9.92 23.94 -0.49
N TRP A 17 -10.12 22.95 -1.35
CA TRP A 17 -9.05 22.03 -1.73
C TRP A 17 -7.87 22.72 -2.41
N GLN A 18 -8.08 23.80 -3.18
CA GLN A 18 -6.98 24.49 -3.83
C GLN A 18 -6.04 25.12 -2.81
N GLN A 19 -6.60 25.73 -1.76
CA GLN A 19 -5.84 26.30 -0.65
C GLN A 19 -5.04 25.22 0.09
N VAL A 20 -5.68 24.09 0.41
CA VAL A 20 -5.02 22.95 1.06
C VAL A 20 -3.86 22.43 0.22
N ILE A 21 -4.09 22.18 -1.06
CA ILE A 21 -3.08 21.62 -1.97
C ILE A 21 -1.91 22.60 -2.15
N ARG A 22 -2.17 23.88 -2.40
CA ARG A 22 -1.14 24.92 -2.57
C ARG A 22 -0.27 25.08 -1.32
N LYS A 23 -0.85 24.92 -0.14
CA LYS A 23 -0.14 24.99 1.15
C LYS A 23 0.45 23.66 1.62
N LYS A 24 0.30 22.57 0.84
CA LYS A 24 0.73 21.21 1.21
C LYS A 24 0.13 20.77 2.56
N GLY A 25 -1.13 21.11 2.80
CA GLY A 25 -1.86 20.75 4.00
C GLY A 25 -2.22 19.26 4.04
N ILE A 26 -2.41 18.74 5.25
CA ILE A 26 -2.91 17.39 5.50
C ILE A 26 -4.36 17.50 5.96
N VAL A 27 -5.26 16.73 5.33
CA VAL A 27 -6.68 16.68 5.69
C VAL A 27 -7.02 15.27 6.13
N TYR A 28 -7.51 15.15 7.37
CA TYR A 28 -8.08 13.91 7.90
C TYR A 28 -9.59 13.99 7.85
N VAL A 29 -10.22 12.94 7.30
CA VAL A 29 -11.67 12.85 7.16
C VAL A 29 -12.14 11.59 7.87
N GLY A 30 -12.87 11.76 8.97
CA GLY A 30 -13.54 10.68 9.67
C GLY A 30 -15.01 10.61 9.24
N LEU A 31 -15.34 9.66 8.38
CA LEU A 31 -16.72 9.36 8.02
C LEU A 31 -17.25 8.31 9.00
N ASP A 32 -18.13 8.70 9.92
CA ASP A 32 -18.74 7.77 10.88
C ASP A 32 -19.83 6.91 10.21
N ALA A 33 -19.39 6.05 9.29
CA ALA A 33 -20.26 5.18 8.49
C ALA A 33 -20.96 4.09 9.33
N LEU A 34 -20.42 3.78 10.52
CA LEU A 34 -21.05 2.85 11.46
C LEU A 34 -22.31 3.44 12.10
N SER A 35 -22.31 4.75 12.37
CA SER A 35 -23.48 5.43 12.93
C SER A 35 -24.52 5.78 11.87
N ASP A 36 -24.08 6.26 10.70
CA ASP A 36 -24.96 6.65 9.60
C ASP A 36 -24.28 6.50 8.24
N ALA A 37 -24.47 5.33 7.62
CA ALA A 37 -23.89 5.00 6.33
C ALA A 37 -24.42 5.90 5.19
N GLU A 38 -25.67 6.38 5.27
CA GLU A 38 -26.26 7.23 4.22
C GLU A 38 -25.63 8.62 4.24
N VAL A 39 -25.51 9.22 5.43
CA VAL A 39 -24.84 10.52 5.60
C VAL A 39 -23.35 10.41 5.30
N ALA A 40 -22.67 9.37 5.78
CA ALA A 40 -21.26 9.14 5.48
C ALA A 40 -21.00 9.02 3.97
N SER A 41 -21.83 8.25 3.27
CA SER A 41 -21.77 8.10 1.81
C SER A 41 -22.05 9.42 1.09
N ALA A 42 -23.08 10.17 1.49
CA ALA A 42 -23.41 11.46 0.88
C ALA A 42 -22.29 12.49 1.05
N VAL A 43 -21.72 12.59 2.27
CA VAL A 43 -20.61 13.49 2.58
C VAL A 43 -19.34 13.07 1.82
N GLY A 44 -19.01 11.78 1.81
CA GLY A 44 -17.88 11.22 1.07
C GLY A 44 -17.97 11.48 -0.43
N ASN A 45 -19.12 11.20 -1.05
CA ASN A 45 -19.33 11.44 -2.48
C ASN A 45 -19.26 12.93 -2.83
N SER A 46 -19.84 13.81 -2.01
CA SER A 46 -19.73 15.26 -2.21
C SER A 46 -18.27 15.73 -2.14
N MET A 47 -17.50 15.20 -1.19
CA MET A 47 -16.08 15.49 -1.03
C MET A 47 -15.27 15.04 -2.26
N PHE A 48 -15.50 13.82 -2.75
CA PHE A 48 -14.82 13.30 -3.94
C PHE A 48 -15.21 14.05 -5.21
N ALA A 49 -16.49 14.41 -5.36
CA ALA A 49 -16.94 15.21 -6.50
C ALA A 49 -16.21 16.56 -6.57
N ASP A 50 -16.04 17.24 -5.44
CA ASP A 50 -15.29 18.49 -5.37
C ASP A 50 -13.80 18.26 -5.67
N LEU A 51 -13.20 17.20 -5.11
CA LEU A 51 -11.81 16.84 -5.41
C LEU A 51 -11.58 16.51 -6.90
N VAL A 52 -12.52 15.81 -7.55
CA VAL A 52 -12.49 15.51 -8.99
C VAL A 52 -12.60 16.80 -9.81
N SER A 53 -13.44 17.75 -9.40
CA SER A 53 -13.56 19.07 -10.04
C SER A 53 -12.23 19.82 -9.96
N VAL A 54 -11.62 19.87 -8.77
CA VAL A 54 -10.33 20.51 -8.52
C VAL A 54 -9.20 19.81 -9.29
N ALA A 55 -9.20 18.48 -9.36
CA ALA A 55 -8.28 17.72 -10.19
C ALA A 55 -8.42 18.11 -11.67
N GLY A 56 -9.65 18.19 -12.17
CA GLY A 56 -9.96 18.63 -13.53
C GLY A 56 -9.48 20.06 -13.81
N HIS A 57 -9.60 20.96 -12.83
CA HIS A 57 -9.09 22.32 -12.90
C HIS A 57 -7.55 22.34 -12.97
N ILE A 58 -6.87 21.67 -12.03
CA ILE A 58 -5.40 21.56 -11.98
C ILE A 58 -4.85 20.96 -13.28
N TYR A 59 -5.52 19.94 -13.82
CA TYR A 59 -5.11 19.32 -15.08
C TYR A 59 -5.18 20.29 -16.27
N LYS A 60 -6.20 21.15 -16.33
CA LYS A 60 -6.42 22.08 -17.45
C LYS A 60 -5.59 23.36 -17.35
N PHE A 61 -5.52 23.94 -16.17
CA PHE A 61 -5.00 25.30 -15.97
C PHE A 61 -3.71 25.34 -15.12
N GLY A 62 -3.31 24.21 -14.54
CA GLY A 62 -2.20 24.14 -13.58
C GLY A 62 -2.63 24.59 -12.18
N LEU A 63 -1.70 24.46 -11.23
CA LEU A 63 -1.91 24.84 -9.83
C LEU A 63 -1.91 26.35 -9.61
N ASP A 64 -1.28 27.11 -10.52
CA ASP A 64 -1.03 28.55 -10.38
C ASP A 64 -1.94 29.41 -11.27
N ASP A 65 -3.04 28.86 -11.76
CA ASP A 65 -4.00 29.63 -12.55
C ASP A 65 -4.44 30.89 -11.79
N GLY A 66 -4.23 32.05 -12.41
CA GLY A 66 -4.48 33.37 -11.83
C GLY A 66 -3.34 34.00 -10.99
N LEU A 67 -2.18 33.36 -10.81
CA LEU A 67 -1.03 33.92 -10.07
C LEU A 67 0.10 34.38 -11.01
N PRO A 68 0.72 35.55 -10.78
CA PRO A 68 1.90 35.97 -11.53
C PRO A 68 3.11 35.10 -11.16
N GLU A 69 3.80 34.59 -12.18
CA GLU A 69 5.11 33.93 -12.08
C GLU A 69 5.22 32.67 -11.20
N SER A 70 4.40 31.65 -11.45
CA SER A 70 4.81 30.30 -11.06
C SER A 70 4.46 29.26 -12.12
N LYS A 71 5.49 28.54 -12.58
CA LYS A 71 5.35 27.22 -13.19
C LYS A 71 5.64 26.22 -12.08
N THR A 72 4.74 26.09 -11.12
CA THR A 72 4.95 25.09 -10.06
C THR A 72 4.95 23.71 -10.70
N ARG A 73 6.00 22.93 -10.42
CA ARG A 73 6.05 21.51 -10.75
C ARG A 73 4.79 20.86 -10.20
N LYS A 74 4.17 19.98 -10.99
CA LYS A 74 3.02 19.18 -10.57
C LYS A 74 3.26 18.60 -9.17
N LEU A 75 2.44 19.03 -8.22
CA LEU A 75 2.53 18.60 -6.82
C LEU A 75 1.84 17.23 -6.68
N PRO A 76 2.49 16.23 -6.07
CA PRO A 76 1.82 14.98 -5.72
C PRO A 76 0.79 15.25 -4.63
N ILE A 77 -0.42 14.73 -4.82
CA ILE A 77 -1.55 14.81 -3.89
C ILE A 77 -1.87 13.37 -3.49
N SER A 78 -1.34 12.94 -2.35
CA SER A 78 -1.54 11.58 -1.85
C SER A 78 -2.91 11.45 -1.20
N LEU A 79 -3.77 10.63 -1.80
CA LEU A 79 -5.09 10.30 -1.28
C LEU A 79 -5.05 8.88 -0.72
N HIS A 80 -5.20 8.78 0.61
CA HIS A 80 -5.29 7.50 1.30
C HIS A 80 -6.76 7.21 1.63
N CYS A 81 -7.27 6.13 1.07
CA CYS A 81 -8.65 5.68 1.24
C CYS A 81 -8.64 4.40 2.07
N ASP A 82 -8.96 4.52 3.35
CA ASP A 82 -9.28 3.35 4.18
C ASP A 82 -10.68 2.82 3.82
N GLU A 83 -10.90 1.52 4.02
CA GLU A 83 -12.15 0.83 3.68
C GLU A 83 -12.69 1.20 2.29
N PHE A 84 -11.84 1.04 1.29
CA PHE A 84 -12.10 1.49 -0.07
C PHE A 84 -13.44 1.01 -0.66
N ASN A 85 -13.91 -0.17 -0.27
CA ASN A 85 -15.21 -0.70 -0.69
C ASN A 85 -16.38 0.21 -0.30
N GLU A 86 -16.33 0.94 0.81
CA GLU A 86 -17.41 1.86 1.21
C GLU A 86 -17.41 3.16 0.41
N LEU A 87 -16.22 3.57 -0.06
CA LEU A 87 -16.00 4.80 -0.82
C LEU A 87 -16.25 4.63 -2.34
N MET A 88 -16.50 3.40 -2.79
CA MET A 88 -16.73 3.11 -4.20
C MET A 88 -18.11 3.60 -4.67
N GLY A 89 -18.11 4.79 -5.27
CA GLY A 89 -19.22 5.43 -5.97
C GLY A 89 -18.88 5.82 -7.41
N ASP A 90 -19.88 6.30 -8.16
CA ASP A 90 -19.74 6.69 -9.58
C ASP A 90 -18.74 7.85 -9.77
N GLU A 91 -18.58 8.69 -8.75
CA GLU A 91 -17.67 9.84 -8.73
C GLU A 91 -16.20 9.43 -8.52
N PHE A 92 -15.95 8.28 -7.88
CA PHE A 92 -14.60 7.82 -7.57
C PHE A 92 -13.89 7.22 -8.80
N ILE A 93 -14.64 6.57 -9.70
CA ILE A 93 -14.08 5.96 -10.91
C ILE A 93 -13.36 6.98 -11.81
N PRO A 94 -13.93 8.17 -12.10
CA PRO A 94 -13.21 9.25 -12.80
C PRO A 94 -11.94 9.69 -12.09
N LEU A 95 -11.93 9.73 -10.75
CA LEU A 95 -10.76 10.13 -9.96
C LEU A 95 -9.58 9.19 -10.20
N ILE A 96 -9.79 7.87 -10.14
CA ILE A 96 -8.74 6.88 -10.42
C ILE A 96 -8.26 7.01 -11.87
N ASN A 97 -9.18 7.11 -12.82
CA ASN A 97 -8.84 7.11 -14.26
C ASN A 97 -8.13 8.38 -14.72
N LYS A 98 -8.42 9.55 -14.13
CA LYS A 98 -7.99 10.86 -14.66
C LYS A 98 -7.24 11.72 -13.64
N GLY A 99 -7.35 11.42 -12.35
CA GLY A 99 -6.70 12.16 -11.26
C GLY A 99 -5.17 12.13 -11.34
N GLY A 100 -4.61 11.04 -11.88
CA GLY A 100 -3.18 10.94 -12.14
C GLY A 100 -2.65 12.08 -13.03
N GLY A 101 -3.47 12.64 -13.93
CA GLY A 101 -3.14 13.82 -14.72
C GLY A 101 -2.93 15.08 -13.88
N ALA A 102 -3.67 15.22 -12.79
CA ALA A 102 -3.63 16.35 -11.86
C ALA A 102 -2.59 16.21 -10.74
N GLY A 103 -2.01 15.02 -10.57
CA GLY A 103 -1.02 14.72 -9.54
C GLY A 103 -1.59 13.94 -8.37
N ILE A 104 -2.83 13.46 -8.49
CA ILE A 104 -3.46 12.63 -7.47
C ILE A 104 -2.90 11.22 -7.51
N GLU A 105 -2.43 10.77 -6.37
CA GLU A 105 -1.90 9.43 -6.12
C GLU A 105 -2.82 8.73 -5.13
N VAL A 106 -3.62 7.78 -5.64
CA VAL A 106 -4.61 7.07 -4.82
C VAL A 106 -4.00 5.80 -4.24
N THR A 107 -3.99 5.68 -2.91
CA THR A 107 -3.71 4.44 -2.19
C THR A 107 -4.98 3.97 -1.51
N ALA A 108 -5.53 2.87 -2.01
CA ALA A 108 -6.77 2.30 -1.52
C ALA A 108 -6.51 1.03 -0.70
N TYR A 109 -7.09 0.94 0.49
CA TYR A 109 -6.98 -0.21 1.37
C TYR A 109 -8.30 -0.98 1.37
N THR A 110 -8.25 -2.29 1.12
CA THR A 110 -9.42 -3.18 1.12
C THR A 110 -9.07 -4.53 1.74
N GLN A 111 -10.06 -5.21 2.30
CA GLN A 111 -9.91 -6.56 2.85
C GLN A 111 -10.07 -7.65 1.79
N THR A 112 -11.07 -7.49 0.90
CA THR A 112 -11.36 -8.48 -0.14
C THR A 112 -11.70 -7.83 -1.47
N LEU A 113 -11.44 -8.55 -2.56
CA LEU A 113 -11.91 -8.19 -3.89
C LEU A 113 -13.45 -8.30 -3.97
N SER A 114 -14.03 -9.28 -3.29
CA SER A 114 -15.46 -9.56 -3.30
C SER A 114 -16.31 -8.43 -2.71
N ASP A 115 -15.81 -7.72 -1.69
CA ASP A 115 -16.51 -6.53 -1.15
C ASP A 115 -16.59 -5.40 -2.18
N ILE A 116 -15.52 -5.22 -2.97
CA ILE A 116 -15.50 -4.25 -4.08
C ILE A 116 -16.49 -4.66 -5.17
N GLU A 117 -16.50 -5.95 -5.55
CA GLU A 117 -17.43 -6.47 -6.56
C GLU A 117 -18.89 -6.30 -6.14
N ALA A 118 -19.20 -6.60 -4.87
CA ALA A 118 -20.53 -6.46 -4.30
C ALA A 118 -21.00 -4.99 -4.32
N ARG A 119 -20.11 -4.06 -3.95
CA ARG A 119 -20.44 -2.62 -3.97
C ARG A 119 -20.72 -2.10 -5.38
N ILE A 120 -19.87 -2.47 -6.35
CA ILE A 120 -19.99 -2.01 -7.74
C ILE A 120 -21.16 -2.71 -8.46
N GLY A 121 -21.57 -3.89 -8.00
CA GLY A 121 -22.61 -4.70 -8.62
C GLY A 121 -22.19 -5.33 -9.96
N SER A 122 -20.89 -5.32 -10.29
CA SER A 122 -20.36 -5.87 -11.54
C SER A 122 -18.89 -6.26 -11.39
N SER A 123 -18.62 -7.56 -11.53
CA SER A 123 -17.24 -8.10 -11.53
C SER A 123 -16.38 -7.48 -12.65
N ALA A 124 -16.96 -7.24 -13.84
CA ALA A 124 -16.23 -6.61 -14.95
C ALA A 124 -15.80 -5.16 -14.62
N LYS A 125 -16.69 -4.37 -14.01
CA LYS A 125 -16.33 -3.00 -13.58
C LYS A 125 -15.34 -3.02 -12.41
N ALA A 126 -15.48 -3.97 -11.48
CA ALA A 126 -14.53 -4.13 -10.39
C ALA A 126 -13.12 -4.48 -10.89
N ALA A 127 -13.02 -5.42 -11.84
CA ALA A 127 -11.77 -5.75 -12.52
C ALA A 127 -11.18 -4.54 -13.26
N GLN A 128 -12.02 -3.72 -13.90
CA GLN A 128 -11.58 -2.48 -14.53
C GLN A 128 -11.01 -1.49 -13.51
N VAL A 129 -11.70 -1.28 -12.39
CA VAL A 129 -11.27 -0.33 -11.34
C VAL A 129 -9.97 -0.81 -10.71
N THR A 130 -9.89 -2.07 -10.32
CA THR A 130 -8.69 -2.66 -9.71
C THR A 130 -7.51 -2.67 -10.70
N GLY A 131 -7.77 -2.91 -11.99
CA GLY A 131 -6.75 -2.86 -13.05
C GLY A 131 -6.17 -1.48 -13.32
N ASN A 132 -6.83 -0.40 -12.87
CA ASN A 132 -6.27 0.95 -13.00
C ASN A 132 -5.20 1.27 -11.94
N PHE A 133 -5.08 0.44 -10.90
CA PHE A 133 -4.00 0.59 -9.93
C PHE A 133 -2.72 -0.01 -10.49
N ASN A 134 -1.70 0.83 -10.67
CA ASN A 134 -0.39 0.41 -11.18
C ASN A 134 0.44 -0.39 -10.16
N THR A 135 0.00 -0.41 -8.90
CA THR A 135 0.72 -1.04 -7.79
C THR A 135 -0.27 -1.82 -6.95
N LEU A 136 0.09 -3.07 -6.66
CA LEU A 136 -0.67 -3.97 -5.79
C LEU A 136 0.23 -4.42 -4.65
N VAL A 137 -0.17 -4.16 -3.40
CA VAL A 137 0.50 -4.68 -2.22
C VAL A 137 -0.46 -5.64 -1.53
N MET A 138 -0.16 -6.94 -1.59
CA MET A 138 -0.97 -8.01 -1.05
C MET A 138 -0.39 -8.50 0.27
N LEU A 139 -1.03 -8.13 1.37
CA LEU A 139 -0.80 -8.74 2.68
C LEU A 139 -1.52 -10.09 2.75
N ARG A 140 -1.45 -10.76 3.90
CA ARG A 140 -2.20 -11.99 4.16
C ARG A 140 -3.71 -11.75 3.96
N VAL A 141 -4.31 -12.49 3.04
CA VAL A 141 -5.77 -12.53 2.81
C VAL A 141 -6.35 -13.89 3.13
N ARG A 142 -7.66 -13.97 3.34
CA ARG A 142 -8.36 -15.24 3.62
C ARG A 142 -8.97 -15.89 2.39
N GLU A 143 -9.44 -15.06 1.45
CA GLU A 143 -10.17 -15.52 0.29
C GLU A 143 -9.23 -15.90 -0.85
N ASN A 144 -9.45 -17.07 -1.45
CA ASN A 144 -8.67 -17.54 -2.59
C ASN A 144 -8.80 -16.62 -3.82
N ASN A 145 -10.00 -16.11 -4.11
CA ASN A 145 -10.24 -15.18 -5.22
C ASN A 145 -9.42 -13.88 -5.08
N THR A 146 -9.38 -13.32 -3.86
CA THR A 146 -8.54 -12.14 -3.59
C THR A 146 -7.05 -12.44 -3.75
N ALA A 147 -6.55 -13.59 -3.27
CA ALA A 147 -5.15 -13.97 -3.46
C ALA A 147 -4.79 -14.14 -4.95
N GLU A 148 -5.73 -14.66 -5.75
CA GLU A 148 -5.58 -14.83 -7.19
C GLU A 148 -5.46 -13.52 -7.96
N LEU A 149 -5.90 -12.39 -7.40
CA LEU A 149 -5.67 -11.06 -7.98
C LEU A 149 -4.18 -10.79 -8.19
N LEU A 150 -3.30 -11.25 -7.28
CA LEU A 150 -1.86 -11.14 -7.43
C LEU A 150 -1.28 -12.31 -8.22
N THR A 151 -1.61 -13.55 -7.86
CA THR A 151 -0.88 -14.73 -8.38
C THR A 151 -1.14 -14.99 -9.86
N ARG A 152 -2.31 -14.61 -10.39
CA ARG A 152 -2.63 -14.75 -11.83
C ARG A 152 -1.83 -13.80 -12.73
N GLN A 153 -1.24 -12.75 -12.16
CA GLN A 153 -0.41 -11.80 -12.92
C GLN A 153 1.05 -12.27 -13.04
N LEU A 154 1.44 -13.30 -12.27
CA LEU A 154 2.80 -13.81 -12.23
C LEU A 154 3.02 -14.89 -13.30
N PRO A 155 4.24 -14.99 -13.86
CA PRO A 155 4.58 -16.06 -14.78
C PRO A 155 4.65 -17.41 -14.05
N GLU A 156 4.51 -18.48 -14.82
CA GLU A 156 4.94 -19.80 -14.37
C GLU A 156 6.46 -19.95 -14.49
N VAL A 157 7.02 -20.80 -13.63
CA VAL A 157 8.44 -21.16 -13.64
C VAL A 157 8.62 -22.66 -13.85
N GLU A 158 9.73 -23.02 -14.49
CA GLU A 158 10.14 -24.41 -14.67
C GLU A 158 10.98 -24.87 -13.48
N VAL A 159 10.53 -25.93 -12.81
CA VAL A 159 11.22 -26.56 -11.68
C VAL A 159 11.76 -27.91 -12.11
N TYR A 160 13.07 -28.10 -11.96
CA TYR A 160 13.73 -29.37 -12.21
C TYR A 160 13.54 -30.30 -11.01
N THR A 161 12.82 -31.38 -11.23
CA THR A 161 12.67 -32.45 -10.24
C THR A 161 13.57 -33.61 -10.62
N LYS A 162 14.44 -34.01 -9.70
CA LYS A 162 15.22 -35.25 -9.82
C LYS A 162 14.47 -36.38 -9.14
N THR A 163 14.09 -37.39 -9.90
CA THR A 163 13.54 -38.63 -9.35
C THR A 163 14.56 -39.73 -9.55
N LEU A 164 15.01 -40.31 -8.44
CA LEU A 164 15.78 -41.55 -8.44
C LEU A 164 14.84 -42.69 -8.84
N VAL A 165 15.10 -43.31 -9.99
CA VAL A 165 14.38 -44.51 -10.42
C VAL A 165 15.34 -45.68 -10.31
N SER A 166 15.13 -46.53 -9.31
CA SER A 166 15.82 -47.81 -9.17
C SER A 166 14.98 -48.92 -9.80
N GLY A 167 15.50 -49.54 -10.85
CA GLY A 167 14.88 -50.67 -11.54
C GLY A 167 15.58 -51.99 -11.20
N ILE A 168 14.77 -53.01 -10.96
CA ILE A 168 15.22 -54.39 -10.75
C ILE A 168 14.80 -55.19 -11.99
N THR A 169 15.75 -55.60 -12.84
CA THR A 169 15.49 -56.51 -13.96
C THR A 169 16.09 -57.89 -13.70
N ASP A 170 15.24 -58.91 -13.74
CA ASP A 170 15.61 -60.30 -13.54
C ASP A 170 16.15 -60.90 -14.85
N ILE A 171 17.28 -61.60 -14.80
CA ILE A 171 17.93 -62.15 -16.00
C ILE A 171 17.46 -63.60 -16.16
N SER A 172 16.58 -63.86 -17.12
CA SER A 172 15.93 -65.17 -17.31
C SER A 172 16.78 -66.21 -18.07
N SER A 173 18.08 -65.95 -18.29
CA SER A 173 18.96 -66.84 -19.07
C SER A 173 19.87 -67.68 -18.17
N PRO A 174 19.74 -69.03 -18.14
CA PRO A 174 20.50 -69.92 -17.26
C PRO A 174 22.02 -69.97 -17.50
N GLU A 175 22.51 -69.43 -18.63
CA GLU A 175 23.93 -69.49 -19.01
C GLU A 175 24.74 -68.27 -18.54
N GLN A 176 24.09 -67.18 -18.14
CA GLN A 176 24.76 -66.01 -17.59
C GLN A 176 24.72 -66.08 -16.06
N GLY A 177 25.88 -66.34 -15.43
CA GLY A 177 26.05 -66.55 -13.98
C GLY A 177 25.76 -65.35 -13.07
N SER A 178 24.88 -64.43 -13.47
CA SER A 178 24.37 -63.33 -12.67
C SER A 178 22.84 -63.43 -12.58
N HIS A 179 22.32 -63.57 -11.35
CA HIS A 179 20.89 -63.76 -11.11
C HIS A 179 20.06 -62.47 -11.17
N PHE A 180 20.68 -61.30 -11.20
CA PHE A 180 19.97 -60.03 -11.10
C PHE A 180 20.81 -58.86 -11.63
N THR A 181 20.22 -57.91 -12.37
CA THR A 181 20.87 -56.64 -12.72
C THR A 181 20.08 -55.47 -12.14
N SER A 182 20.77 -54.64 -11.34
CA SER A 182 20.23 -53.41 -10.78
C SER A 182 20.66 -52.23 -11.64
N ASN A 183 19.71 -51.43 -12.09
CA ASN A 183 19.99 -50.16 -12.74
C ASN A 183 19.40 -49.02 -11.89
N THR A 184 20.24 -48.06 -11.52
CA THR A 184 19.80 -46.83 -10.85
C THR A 184 19.98 -45.69 -11.84
N GLN A 185 18.87 -45.10 -12.26
CA GLN A 185 18.88 -43.96 -13.18
C GLN A 185 18.33 -42.73 -12.48
N ASP A 186 19.10 -41.63 -12.52
CA ASP A 186 18.59 -40.32 -12.18
C ASP A 186 17.77 -39.78 -13.35
N ARG A 187 16.45 -39.69 -13.19
CA ARG A 187 15.58 -39.05 -14.16
C ARG A 187 15.36 -37.60 -13.74
N VAL A 188 15.90 -36.68 -14.53
CA VAL A 188 15.59 -35.25 -14.41
C VAL A 188 14.35 -34.97 -15.24
N SER A 189 13.28 -34.51 -14.60
CA SER A 189 12.06 -34.04 -15.28
C SER A 189 11.81 -32.58 -14.95
N THR A 190 11.32 -31.83 -15.93
CA THR A 190 10.91 -30.43 -15.74
C THR A 190 9.41 -30.36 -15.58
N ILE A 191 8.93 -29.66 -14.55
CA ILE A 191 7.51 -29.34 -14.36
C ILE A 191 7.34 -27.83 -14.36
N ARG A 192 6.28 -27.32 -15.01
CA ARG A 192 5.90 -25.91 -14.93
C ARG A 192 4.98 -25.73 -13.72
N THR A 193 5.29 -24.76 -12.87
CA THR A 193 4.51 -24.43 -11.67
C THR A 193 4.35 -22.92 -11.54
N PRO A 194 3.24 -22.40 -10.99
CA PRO A 194 3.10 -20.97 -10.71
C PRO A 194 4.25 -20.47 -9.83
N LEU A 195 4.77 -19.26 -10.11
CA LEU A 195 5.83 -18.67 -9.30
C LEU A 195 5.41 -18.48 -7.83
N ILE A 196 4.16 -18.09 -7.61
CA ILE A 196 3.52 -18.01 -6.30
C ILE A 196 2.12 -18.59 -6.42
N THR A 197 1.74 -19.39 -5.44
CA THR A 197 0.39 -19.97 -5.32
C THR A 197 -0.49 -19.14 -4.36
N PRO A 198 -1.82 -19.16 -4.54
CA PRO A 198 -2.74 -18.52 -3.60
C PRO A 198 -2.54 -18.98 -2.15
N ALA A 199 -2.18 -20.25 -1.96
CA ALA A 199 -1.90 -20.83 -0.64
C ALA A 199 -0.74 -20.12 0.08
N GLU A 200 0.29 -19.68 -0.64
CA GLU A 200 1.41 -18.93 -0.04
C GLU A 200 0.99 -17.54 0.40
N VAL A 201 0.10 -16.88 -0.33
CA VAL A 201 -0.47 -15.58 0.04
C VAL A 201 -1.35 -15.71 1.30
N ILE A 202 -2.18 -16.76 1.36
CA ILE A 202 -3.09 -17.01 2.49
C ILE A 202 -2.32 -17.35 3.79
N ASN A 203 -1.17 -18.00 3.65
CA ASN A 203 -0.31 -18.39 4.76
C ASN A 203 0.78 -17.36 5.09
N LEU A 204 0.71 -16.14 4.52
CA LEU A 204 1.66 -15.08 4.83
C LEU A 204 1.73 -14.79 6.35
N PRO A 205 2.94 -14.73 6.94
CA PRO A 205 3.11 -14.23 8.30
C PRO A 205 2.68 -12.77 8.44
N LYS A 206 2.29 -12.37 9.65
CA LYS A 206 1.97 -10.97 9.96
C LYS A 206 3.19 -10.08 9.67
N GLY A 207 2.94 -8.92 9.05
CA GLY A 207 4.00 -8.00 8.66
C GLY A 207 4.76 -8.43 7.40
N GLN A 208 4.25 -9.39 6.63
CA GLN A 208 4.79 -9.71 5.31
C GLN A 208 3.77 -9.48 4.21
N ALA A 209 4.26 -9.13 3.02
CA ALA A 209 3.46 -8.91 1.84
C ALA A 209 4.18 -9.39 0.57
N PHE A 210 3.41 -9.64 -0.48
CA PHE A 210 3.91 -9.63 -1.85
C PHE A 210 3.44 -8.35 -2.53
N ALA A 211 4.29 -7.71 -3.32
CA ALA A 211 3.92 -6.51 -4.05
C ALA A 211 4.28 -6.62 -5.52
N LEU A 212 3.39 -6.12 -6.36
CA LEU A 212 3.65 -5.83 -7.77
C LEU A 212 3.89 -4.33 -7.87
N LEU A 213 5.15 -3.94 -8.03
CA LEU A 213 5.58 -2.55 -8.16
C LEU A 213 6.05 -2.27 -9.60
N GLU A 214 6.22 -1.01 -9.97
CA GLU A 214 6.87 -0.60 -11.23
C GLU A 214 6.27 -1.26 -12.49
N GLY A 215 4.95 -1.49 -12.53
CA GLY A 215 4.29 -2.11 -13.68
C GLY A 215 4.38 -3.64 -13.72
N GLY A 216 4.43 -4.29 -12.56
CA GLY A 216 4.27 -5.75 -12.43
C GLY A 216 5.48 -6.50 -11.89
N ARG A 217 6.54 -5.79 -11.47
CA ARG A 217 7.71 -6.40 -10.83
C ARG A 217 7.33 -6.93 -9.45
N LEU A 218 7.54 -8.23 -9.25
CA LEU A 218 7.27 -8.89 -7.97
C LEU A 218 8.34 -8.58 -6.93
N TRP A 219 7.88 -8.24 -5.72
CA TRP A 219 8.68 -8.03 -4.53
C TRP A 219 8.11 -8.81 -3.36
N LYS A 220 9.00 -9.39 -2.54
CA LYS A 220 8.66 -9.90 -1.22
C LYS A 220 9.01 -8.82 -0.19
N ILE A 221 8.04 -8.37 0.58
CA ILE A 221 8.19 -7.26 1.53
C ILE A 221 8.03 -7.78 2.96
N ARG A 222 8.86 -7.26 3.86
CA ARG A 222 8.67 -7.34 5.31
C ARG A 222 8.46 -5.93 5.84
N MET A 223 7.28 -5.69 6.39
CA MET A 223 6.91 -4.42 7.01
C MET A 223 7.38 -4.41 8.46
N PRO A 224 7.90 -3.27 8.96
CA PRO A 224 8.16 -3.11 10.38
C PRO A 224 6.84 -3.24 11.13
N LEU A 225 6.85 -4.01 12.21
CA LEU A 225 5.73 -4.06 13.14
C LEU A 225 5.94 -2.95 14.18
N PRO A 226 4.87 -2.32 14.68
CA PRO A 226 5.00 -1.36 15.78
C PRO A 226 5.76 -2.00 16.94
N ALA A 227 6.70 -1.26 17.51
CA ALA A 227 7.40 -1.69 18.72
C ALA A 227 6.38 -1.91 19.84
N ALA A 228 6.65 -2.90 20.70
CA ALA A 228 5.81 -3.14 21.87
C ALA A 228 6.03 -2.09 22.96
N ASP A 229 7.18 -1.41 22.91
CA ASP A 229 7.58 -0.38 23.86
C ASP A 229 6.99 0.97 23.44
N ASP A 230 6.73 1.82 24.43
CA ASP A 230 6.24 3.18 24.22
C ASP A 230 7.33 3.96 23.46
N ASP A 231 7.00 4.44 22.26
CA ASP A 231 7.91 5.26 21.45
C ASP A 231 7.98 6.66 22.07
N ASP A 232 9.16 7.07 22.54
CA ASP A 232 9.39 8.37 23.16
C ASP A 232 9.00 9.55 22.25
N LEU A 233 8.97 9.36 20.93
CA LEU A 233 8.54 10.35 19.93
C LEU A 233 7.03 10.34 19.69
N MET A 234 6.32 9.29 20.10
CA MET A 234 4.86 9.20 19.96
C MET A 234 4.14 9.94 21.09
N PRO A 235 3.24 10.87 20.77
CA PRO A 235 2.46 11.55 21.80
C PRO A 235 1.54 10.58 22.54
N ALA A 236 1.45 10.74 23.86
CA ALA A 236 0.64 9.91 24.74
C ALA A 236 -0.86 9.80 24.37
N SER A 237 -1.40 10.69 23.53
CA SER A 237 -2.74 10.57 22.97
C SER A 237 -2.95 11.44 21.72
N LEU A 238 -3.94 11.05 20.91
CA LEU A 238 -4.48 11.89 19.83
C LEU A 238 -4.96 13.26 20.33
N GLN A 239 -5.47 13.32 21.57
CA GLN A 239 -5.88 14.58 22.18
C GLN A 239 -4.70 15.54 22.37
N LYS A 240 -3.55 15.01 22.82
CA LYS A 240 -2.32 15.79 22.98
C LYS A 240 -1.79 16.29 21.64
N ILE A 241 -1.87 15.47 20.59
CA ILE A 241 -1.59 15.89 19.21
C ILE A 241 -2.51 17.04 18.81
N ALA A 242 -3.82 16.89 19.01
CA ALA A 242 -4.79 17.92 18.63
C ALA A 242 -4.60 19.22 19.43
N ASP A 243 -4.28 19.14 20.71
CA ASP A 243 -4.02 20.30 21.57
C ASP A 243 -2.73 21.02 21.16
N ASP A 244 -1.65 20.28 20.88
CA ASP A 244 -0.41 20.85 20.38
C ASP A 244 -0.58 21.40 18.96
N MET A 245 -1.39 20.75 18.12
CA MET A 245 -1.76 21.30 16.83
C MET A 245 -2.51 22.63 17.00
N ARG A 246 -3.49 22.74 17.90
CA ARG A 246 -4.19 24.02 18.15
C ARG A 246 -3.29 25.11 18.71
N LYS A 247 -2.25 24.77 19.46
CA LYS A 247 -1.27 25.73 20.00
C LYS A 247 -0.31 26.26 18.93
N HIS A 248 0.17 25.37 18.05
CA HIS A 248 1.21 25.69 17.06
C HIS A 248 0.63 26.09 15.70
N TYR A 249 -0.45 25.46 15.27
CA TYR A 249 -1.22 25.86 14.11
C TYR A 249 -2.25 26.90 14.54
N ARG A 250 -1.89 28.18 14.39
CA ARG A 250 -2.85 29.28 14.51
C ARG A 250 -3.87 29.15 13.38
N THR A 251 -5.04 28.58 13.67
CA THR A 251 -6.27 28.86 12.94
C THR A 251 -6.72 30.28 13.33
N SER A 252 -6.02 31.30 12.88
CA SER A 252 -6.43 32.70 13.04
C SER A 252 -6.78 33.32 11.70
N GLU A 253 -7.59 34.37 11.75
CA GLU A 253 -7.99 35.31 10.68
C GLU A 253 -6.80 36.05 10.04
N SER A 254 -5.69 35.36 9.80
CA SER A 254 -4.45 35.90 9.26
C SER A 254 -3.57 34.78 8.67
N TRP A 255 -4.14 33.58 8.46
CA TRP A 255 -3.50 32.47 7.75
C TRP A 255 -3.13 32.82 6.29
N TRP A 256 -3.65 33.93 5.76
CA TRP A 256 -3.31 34.53 4.46
C TRP A 256 -2.13 35.52 4.49
N SER A 257 -1.67 35.97 5.66
CA SER A 257 -0.50 36.85 5.74
C SER A 257 0.77 35.99 5.71
N GLY A 258 1.60 36.17 4.68
CA GLY A 258 2.86 35.44 4.44
C GLY A 258 3.97 35.77 5.44
N SER A 259 3.65 35.87 6.73
CA SER A 259 4.62 36.03 7.79
C SER A 259 5.17 34.66 8.15
N ALA A 260 6.48 34.49 7.96
CA ALA A 260 7.26 33.27 8.16
C ALA A 260 6.72 32.33 9.25
N MET A 261 6.61 31.04 8.90
CA MET A 261 6.55 29.95 9.88
C MET A 261 7.70 30.13 10.88
N PRO A 262 7.46 30.02 12.19
CA PRO A 262 8.54 30.07 13.17
C PRO A 262 9.46 28.87 12.96
N ASP A 263 10.70 29.17 12.58
CA ASP A 263 11.90 28.31 12.56
C ASP A 263 11.63 26.82 12.28
N ASP A 264 11.70 26.48 10.99
CA ASP A 264 11.91 25.13 10.49
C ASP A 264 13.27 24.65 11.03
N ARG A 265 13.30 24.25 12.31
CA ARG A 265 14.35 23.37 12.82
C ARG A 265 14.15 22.06 12.10
N GLN A 266 14.80 22.01 10.95
CA GLN A 266 15.08 20.85 10.14
C GLN A 266 15.45 19.72 11.10
N VAL A 267 14.46 18.90 11.47
CA VAL A 267 14.73 17.60 12.04
C VAL A 267 15.42 16.89 10.90
N ASP A 268 16.74 16.74 11.03
CA ASP A 268 17.58 16.08 10.05
C ASP A 268 17.10 14.62 9.97
N LEU A 269 16.16 14.37 9.04
CA LEU A 269 15.54 13.07 8.85
C LEU A 269 16.61 12.01 8.51
N ASP A 270 17.73 12.42 7.90
CA ASP A 270 18.87 11.54 7.62
C ASP A 270 19.62 11.16 8.91
N ALA A 271 19.66 12.02 9.93
CA ALA A 271 20.21 11.69 11.24
C ALA A 271 19.30 10.73 12.02
N VAL A 272 17.98 10.92 11.94
CA VAL A 272 16.99 10.03 12.57
C VAL A 272 17.01 8.65 11.91
N LEU A 273 17.06 8.59 10.57
CA LEU A 273 17.11 7.34 9.82
C LEU A 273 18.45 6.60 9.98
N LYS A 274 19.59 7.30 10.11
CA LYS A 274 20.89 6.66 10.40
C LYS A 274 20.94 6.03 11.78
N THR A 275 20.26 6.61 12.76
CA THR A 275 20.22 6.08 14.14
C THR A 275 19.42 4.77 14.20
N ALA A 276 18.36 4.65 13.40
CA ALA A 276 17.56 3.42 13.29
C ALA A 276 18.27 2.28 12.53
N VAL A 277 19.35 2.55 11.78
CA VAL A 277 20.10 1.56 11.00
C VAL A 277 21.34 1.03 11.75
N LEU A 278 21.76 1.67 12.86
CA LEU A 278 23.01 1.34 13.56
C LEU A 278 22.88 0.42 14.78
N THR A 279 21.73 -0.23 15.01
CA THR A 279 21.72 -1.44 15.84
C THR A 279 22.06 -2.64 14.97
N ASP A 280 23.32 -2.69 14.55
CA ASP A 280 23.90 -3.77 13.75
C ASP A 280 24.29 -4.95 14.65
N ASP A 281 24.05 -6.15 14.14
CA ASP A 281 24.29 -7.51 14.66
C ASP A 281 25.79 -7.79 14.97
N SER A 282 26.43 -6.97 15.80
CA SER A 282 27.86 -7.08 16.10
C SER A 282 28.22 -7.83 17.39
N ASP A 283 27.25 -8.30 18.17
CA ASP A 283 27.48 -9.09 19.40
C ASP A 283 27.00 -10.55 19.28
N MET A 284 27.35 -11.23 18.19
CA MET A 284 27.29 -12.69 18.13
C MET A 284 28.70 -13.25 17.99
N GLU A 285 29.41 -13.32 19.13
CA GLU A 285 30.71 -13.96 19.25
C GLU A 285 30.66 -15.40 18.71
N MET A 286 31.62 -15.67 17.83
CA MET A 286 32.00 -16.98 17.33
C MET A 286 32.41 -17.89 18.49
N VAL A 287 31.59 -18.90 18.80
CA VAL A 287 32.06 -20.05 19.59
C VAL A 287 32.86 -20.96 18.66
N ASP A 288 34.17 -20.81 18.74
CA ASP A 288 35.19 -21.68 18.17
C ASP A 288 35.07 -23.10 18.75
N ASN A 289 34.51 -24.02 17.97
CA ASN A 289 34.63 -25.46 18.26
C ASN A 289 35.94 -25.95 17.63
N GLY A 290 37.01 -25.75 18.39
CA GLY A 290 38.33 -26.30 18.12
C GLY A 290 38.28 -27.81 17.90
N THR A 291 38.76 -28.22 16.74
CA THR A 291 39.23 -29.57 16.46
C THR A 291 40.55 -29.75 17.19
N SER A 292 40.62 -30.69 18.13
CA SER A 292 41.89 -31.22 18.63
C SER A 292 41.91 -32.73 18.43
N GLU A 293 42.88 -33.17 17.65
CA GLU A 293 43.31 -34.54 17.49
C GLU A 293 43.55 -35.23 18.84
N ASN A 294 42.98 -36.43 18.98
CA ASN A 294 43.66 -37.67 19.41
C ASN A 294 42.77 -38.87 19.06
#